data_AF-A0A954V161-F1
#
_entry.id   AF-A0A954V161-F1
#
_cell.length_a   1.000
_cell.length_b   1.000
_cell.length_c   1.000
_cell.angle_alpha   90.00
_cell.angle_beta   90.00
_cell.angle_gamma   90.00
#
_symmetry.space_group_name_H-M   'P 1'
#
loop_
_entity.id
_entity.type
_entity.pdbx_description
1 polymer ?
#
loop_
_entity_poly.entity_id
_entity_poly.type
_entity_poly.pdbx_seq_one_letter_code
_entity_poly.pdbx_strand_id
1 'polypeptide(L)'
;MTPDASFYQFSKVVWQLVNDQARQALVRKEFSPDDARIESVRCVHLDEEGEMTYGRQVWFFEATAYDAIGRQHRLFGALDFSVQYALLVPMRAMLMDEPQHRQRFLQSIVHPYDSQVWVNPSTKIWVRLTLASVILLSATWLLSLAACLMET
;
A
#
# COMPACT_ATOMS: atom_id res chain seq x y z
N MET A 1 21.67 -1.64 4.74
CA MET A 1 21.59 -0.63 5.82
C MET A 1 20.63 0.43 5.33
N THR A 2 19.42 0.51 5.90
CA THR A 2 18.49 1.60 5.57
C THR A 2 19.07 2.90 6.14
N PRO A 3 19.32 3.94 5.32
CA PRO A 3 19.82 5.20 5.84
C PRO A 3 18.78 5.78 6.81
N ASP A 4 19.24 6.25 7.98
CA ASP A 4 18.39 6.99 8.89
C ASP A 4 17.94 8.28 8.19
N ALA A 5 16.66 8.31 7.80
CA ALA A 5 16.06 9.45 7.11
C ALA A 5 16.03 10.75 7.94
N SER A 6 16.43 10.68 9.22
CA SER A 6 16.49 11.81 10.16
C SER A 6 17.50 12.88 9.76
N PHE A 7 18.52 12.55 8.97
CA PHE A 7 19.57 13.51 8.55
C PHE A 7 19.42 14.00 7.11
N TYR A 8 18.40 13.57 6.38
CA TYR A 8 18.21 13.96 4.98
C TYR A 8 17.53 15.34 4.89
N GLN A 9 18.18 16.29 4.22
CA GLN A 9 17.63 17.63 4.02
C GLN A 9 16.76 17.67 2.76
N PHE A 10 15.45 17.52 2.94
CA PHE A 10 14.49 17.62 1.84
C PHE A 10 14.33 19.08 1.36
N SER A 11 14.09 19.24 0.05
CA SER A 11 13.82 20.54 -0.53
C SER A 11 12.50 21.14 -0.02
N LYS A 12 12.37 22.46 -0.09
CA LYS A 12 11.12 23.15 0.28
C LYS A 12 9.91 22.64 -0.50
N VAL A 13 10.12 22.29 -1.77
CA VAL A 13 9.06 21.77 -2.66
C VAL A 13 8.55 20.42 -2.16
N VAL A 14 9.45 19.52 -1.74
CA VAL A 14 9.08 18.23 -1.16
C VAL A 14 8.27 18.43 0.12
N TRP A 15 8.73 19.32 1.01
CA TRP A 15 8.00 19.65 2.23
C TRP A 15 6.60 20.22 1.97
N GLN A 16 6.44 21.07 0.96
CA GLN A 16 5.14 21.60 0.56
C GLN A 16 4.23 20.48 0.06
N LEU A 17 4.73 19.63 -0.85
CA LEU A 17 3.97 18.51 -1.39
C LEU A 17 3.50 17.55 -0.30
N VAL A 18 4.38 17.17 0.63
CA VAL A 18 4.04 16.26 1.73
C VAL A 18 2.98 16.88 2.65
N ASN A 19 3.11 18.17 2.96
CA ASN A 19 2.10 18.88 3.75
C ASN A 19 0.75 18.95 3.03
N ASP A 20 0.74 19.26 1.73
CA ASP A 20 -0.49 19.32 0.94
C ASP A 20 -1.17 17.94 0.89
N GLN A 21 -0.40 16.87 0.73
CA GLN A 21 -0.93 15.50 0.79
C GLN A 21 -1.46 15.13 2.18
N ALA A 22 -0.80 15.57 3.25
CA ALA A 22 -1.30 15.38 4.61
C ALA A 22 -2.63 16.11 4.83
N ARG A 23 -2.76 17.37 4.36
CA ARG A 23 -4.05 18.11 4.43
C ARG A 23 -5.13 17.43 3.60
N GLN A 24 -4.81 16.97 2.39
CA GLN A 24 -5.76 16.23 1.57
C GLN A 24 -6.22 14.93 2.24
N ALA A 25 -5.35 14.24 2.97
CA ALA A 25 -5.71 13.04 3.71
C ALA A 25 -6.72 13.32 4.84
N LEU A 26 -6.63 14.49 5.50
CA LEU A 26 -7.60 14.93 6.50
C LEU A 26 -8.96 15.25 5.86
N VAL A 27 -8.97 15.97 4.74
CA VAL A 27 -10.20 16.29 4.00
C VAL A 27 -10.93 15.05 3.52
N ARG A 28 -10.20 14.03 3.05
CA ARG A 28 -10.78 12.73 2.63
C ARG A 28 -11.49 11.99 3.76
N LYS A 29 -11.23 12.36 5.02
CA LYS A 29 -11.87 11.81 6.21
C LYS A 29 -12.92 12.75 6.82
N GLU A 30 -13.38 13.73 6.03
CA GLU A 30 -14.45 14.66 6.38
C GLU A 30 -14.12 15.60 7.55
N PHE A 31 -12.85 15.73 7.91
CA PHE A 31 -12.39 16.74 8.87
C PHE A 31 -12.33 18.12 8.22
N SER A 32 -12.65 19.17 8.99
CA SER A 32 -12.59 20.57 8.53
C SER A 32 -11.15 20.95 8.12
N PRO A 33 -10.87 21.30 6.85
CA PRO A 33 -9.53 21.67 6.39
C PRO A 33 -9.01 22.99 6.95
N ASP A 34 -9.92 23.90 7.28
CA ASP A 34 -9.60 25.25 7.75
C ASP A 34 -9.16 25.23 9.22
N ASP A 35 -9.74 24.34 10.01
CA ASP A 35 -9.43 24.16 11.43
C ASP A 35 -8.39 23.06 11.69
N ALA A 36 -8.04 22.29 10.65
CA ALA A 36 -7.04 21.24 10.74
C ALA A 36 -5.61 21.82 10.75
N ARG A 37 -4.84 21.45 11.78
CA ARG A 37 -3.44 21.86 11.95
C ARG A 37 -2.54 20.64 11.92
N ILE A 38 -1.58 20.65 11.01
CA ILE A 38 -0.48 19.69 11.01
C ILE A 38 0.56 20.15 12.03
N GLU A 39 0.85 19.30 13.02
CA GLU A 39 1.74 19.62 14.14
C GLU A 39 3.16 19.14 13.89
N SER A 40 3.32 17.95 13.29
CA SER A 40 4.62 17.42 12.93
C SER A 40 4.53 16.56 11.69
N VAL A 41 5.58 16.57 10.88
CA VAL A 41 5.76 15.74 9.69
C VAL A 41 7.20 15.29 9.66
N ARG A 42 7.45 14.00 9.44
CA ARG A 42 8.77 13.38 9.57
C ARG A 42 8.93 12.28 8.53
N CYS A 43 10.04 12.30 7.80
CA CYS A 43 10.41 11.17 6.95
C CYS A 43 10.92 10.03 7.84
N VAL A 44 10.31 8.86 7.73
CA VAL A 44 10.65 7.68 8.56
C VAL A 44 11.27 6.55 7.75
N HIS A 45 11.12 6.60 6.43
CA HIS A 45 11.77 5.66 5.52
C HIS A 45 12.11 6.39 4.24
N LEU A 46 13.34 6.22 3.79
CA LEU A 46 13.87 6.76 2.56
C LEU A 46 14.65 5.65 1.88
N ASP A 47 14.20 5.29 0.70
CA ASP A 47 14.89 4.41 -0.23
C ASP A 47 15.14 5.20 -1.51
N GLU A 48 16.41 5.26 -1.91
CA GLU A 48 16.83 6.06 -3.06
C GLU A 48 16.51 5.33 -4.37
N GLU A 49 16.31 6.10 -5.43
CA GLU A 49 16.09 5.53 -6.76
C GLU A 49 17.37 4.84 -7.24
N GLY A 50 17.25 3.57 -7.60
CA GLY A 50 18.32 2.79 -8.21
C GLY A 50 18.16 2.70 -9.72
N GLU A 51 19.14 2.15 -10.42
CA GLU A 51 19.10 2.02 -11.89
C GLU A 51 17.92 1.18 -12.40
N MET A 52 17.47 0.20 -11.60
CA MET A 52 16.42 -0.76 -11.97
C MET A 52 15.19 -0.71 -11.05
N THR A 53 15.19 0.19 -10.06
CA THR A 53 14.15 0.24 -9.02
C THR A 53 13.82 1.68 -8.67
N TYR A 54 12.53 2.01 -8.70
CA TYR A 54 12.05 3.30 -8.19
C TYR A 54 12.34 3.44 -6.70
N GLY A 55 12.65 4.67 -6.28
CA GLY A 55 12.83 4.97 -4.88
C GLY A 55 11.49 4.99 -4.14
N ARG A 56 11.55 5.07 -2.82
CA ARG A 56 10.36 5.08 -1.97
C ARG A 56 10.57 5.96 -0.76
N GLN A 57 9.54 6.70 -0.38
CA GLN A 57 9.57 7.52 0.83
C GLN A 57 8.32 7.31 1.66
N VAL A 58 8.48 7.11 2.96
CA VAL A 58 7.37 7.04 3.92
C VAL A 58 7.51 8.18 4.90
N TRP A 59 6.41 8.91 5.07
CA TRP A 59 6.32 10.07 5.92
C TRP A 59 5.24 9.86 6.97
N PHE A 60 5.56 10.12 8.22
CA PHE A 60 4.57 10.18 9.29
C PHE A 60 4.22 11.62 9.59
N PHE A 61 2.94 11.87 9.82
CA PHE A 61 2.48 13.16 10.30
C PHE A 61 1.57 13.02 11.52
N GLU A 62 1.50 14.10 12.29
CA GLU A 62 0.56 14.29 13.39
C GLU A 62 -0.23 15.54 13.09
N ALA A 63 -1.54 15.45 13.27
CA ALA A 63 -2.43 16.57 13.04
C ALA A 63 -3.50 16.60 14.12
N THR A 64 -3.95 17.81 14.41
CA THR A 64 -5.15 18.05 15.19
C THR A 64 -6.21 18.54 14.21
N ALA A 65 -7.38 17.91 14.20
CA ALA A 65 -8.49 18.31 13.33
C ALA A 65 -9.83 18.23 14.05
N TYR A 66 -10.83 18.93 13.50
CA TYR A 66 -12.17 18.98 14.06
C TYR A 66 -13.14 18.22 13.17
N ASP A 67 -13.93 17.36 13.80
CA ASP A 67 -15.04 16.65 13.15
C ASP A 67 -16.22 17.60 12.89
N ALA A 68 -17.22 17.18 12.11
CA ALA A 68 -18.40 17.96 11.75
C ALA A 68 -19.21 18.44 12.99
N ILE A 69 -19.07 17.77 14.12
CA ILE A 69 -19.72 18.11 15.41
C ILE A 69 -18.85 19.08 16.24
N GLY A 70 -17.70 19.53 15.73
CA GLY A 70 -16.78 20.44 16.40
C GLY A 70 -15.92 19.76 17.48
N ARG A 71 -15.85 18.43 17.48
CA ARG A 71 -14.97 17.68 18.40
C ARG A 71 -13.54 17.68 17.88
N GLN A 72 -12.59 17.96 18.76
CA GLN A 72 -11.17 17.92 18.45
C GLN A 72 -10.65 16.48 18.50
N HIS A 73 -10.01 16.04 17.42
CA HIS A 73 -9.35 14.75 17.32
C HIS A 73 -7.86 14.95 17.06
N ARG A 74 -7.03 14.25 17.83
CA ARG A 74 -5.61 14.09 17.51
C ARG A 74 -5.46 12.89 16.61
N LEU A 75 -4.85 13.10 15.46
CA LEU A 75 -4.80 12.15 14.37
C LEU A 75 -3.35 11.89 13.98
N PHE A 76 -3.10 10.66 13.57
CA PHE A 76 -1.80 10.14 13.23
C PHE A 76 -1.85 9.63 11.79
N GLY A 77 -1.08 10.26 10.92
CA GLY A 77 -1.06 9.94 9.51
C GLY A 77 0.22 9.25 9.06
N ALA A 78 0.10 8.46 8.00
CA ALA A 78 1.21 7.92 7.24
C ALA A 78 0.98 8.12 5.74
N LEU A 79 1.99 8.62 5.06
CA LEU A 79 2.00 8.88 3.62
C LEU A 79 3.10 8.04 2.99
N ASP A 80 2.78 7.39 1.89
CA ASP A 80 3.69 6.57 1.09
C ASP A 80 3.82 7.18 -0.30
N PHE A 81 5.07 7.42 -0.71
CA PHE A 81 5.44 8.00 -1.99
C PHE A 81 6.37 7.07 -2.74
N SER A 82 6.14 6.94 -4.05
CA SER A 82 7.12 6.40 -4.98
C SER A 82 7.95 7.55 -5.54
N VAL A 83 9.26 7.40 -5.59
CA VAL A 83 10.18 8.35 -6.21
C VAL A 83 10.55 7.82 -7.58
N GLN A 84 10.08 8.49 -8.62
CA GLN A 84 10.29 8.07 -10.02
C GLN A 84 10.90 9.24 -10.78
N TYR A 85 12.08 9.07 -11.33
CA TYR A 85 12.80 10.13 -12.04
C TYR A 85 12.93 11.40 -11.19
N ALA A 86 13.28 11.24 -9.92
CA ALA A 86 13.33 12.29 -8.90
C ALA A 86 11.99 13.03 -8.60
N LEU A 87 10.85 12.52 -9.10
CA LEU A 87 9.52 13.04 -8.78
C LEU A 87 8.87 12.23 -7.67
N LEU A 88 8.27 12.91 -6.68
CA LEU A 88 7.46 12.26 -5.65
C LEU A 88 6.03 12.03 -6.17
N VAL A 89 5.65 10.76 -6.27
CA VAL A 89 4.31 10.34 -6.66
C VAL A 89 3.60 9.76 -5.43
N PRO A 90 2.46 10.35 -4.99
CA PRO A 90 1.71 9.85 -3.84
C PRO A 90 1.07 8.50 -4.19
N MET A 91 1.41 7.45 -3.45
CA MET A 91 0.88 6.11 -3.64
C MET A 91 -0.28 5.83 -2.70
N ARG A 92 -0.08 6.12 -1.41
CA ARG A 92 -1.06 5.82 -0.37
C ARG A 92 -1.02 6.85 0.74
N ALA A 93 -2.20 7.22 1.23
CA ALA A 93 -2.36 8.02 2.43
C ALA A 93 -3.26 7.27 3.41
N MET A 94 -2.83 7.18 4.67
CA MET A 94 -3.59 6.53 5.73
C MET A 94 -3.65 7.43 6.95
N LEU A 95 -4.83 7.58 7.51
CA LEU A 95 -5.09 8.33 8.72
C LEU A 95 -5.56 7.36 9.80
N MET A 96 -5.05 7.53 11.02
CA MET A 96 -5.20 6.60 12.13
C MET A 96 -5.40 7.37 13.44
N ASP A 97 -6.16 6.78 14.35
CA ASP A 97 -6.43 7.40 15.66
C ASP A 97 -5.35 7.08 16.70
N GLU A 98 -4.63 5.96 16.53
CA GLU A 98 -3.62 5.47 17.47
C GLU A 98 -2.22 5.51 16.83
N PRO A 99 -1.18 6.01 17.53
CA PRO A 99 0.17 6.12 16.99
C PRO A 99 0.79 4.75 16.64
N GLN A 100 0.41 3.69 17.35
CA GLN A 100 0.94 2.33 17.15
C GLN A 100 0.65 1.78 15.75
N HIS A 101 -0.47 2.19 15.16
CA HIS A 101 -0.87 1.70 13.85
C HIS A 101 0.07 2.19 12.74
N ARG A 102 0.71 3.36 12.90
CA ARG A 102 1.70 3.88 11.94
C ARG A 102 2.91 2.95 11.81
N GLN A 103 3.35 2.35 12.91
CA GLN A 103 4.47 1.41 12.88
C GLN A 103 4.12 0.14 12.09
N ARG A 104 2.88 -0.36 12.21
CA ARG A 104 2.41 -1.50 11.40
C ARG A 104 2.35 -1.15 9.91
N PHE A 105 1.94 0.08 9.58
CA PHE A 105 1.96 0.58 8.21
C PHE A 105 3.39 0.58 7.63
N LEU A 106 4.36 1.11 8.38
CA LEU A 106 5.77 1.07 7.97
C LEU A 106 6.30 -0.35 7.82
N GLN A 107 5.96 -1.25 8.74
CA GLN A 107 6.34 -2.67 8.62
C GLN A 107 5.81 -3.30 7.33
N SER A 108 4.57 -3.01 6.94
CA SER A 108 3.99 -3.51 5.69
C SER A 108 4.65 -2.96 4.43
N ILE A 109 5.38 -1.85 4.54
CA ILE A 109 6.10 -1.21 3.44
C ILE A 109 7.54 -1.69 3.37
N VAL A 110 8.25 -1.71 4.49
CA VAL A 110 9.68 -2.07 4.57
C VAL A 110 9.88 -3.57 4.39
N HIS A 111 8.98 -4.36 4.97
CA HIS A 111 8.89 -5.79 4.73
C HIS A 111 7.58 -5.97 3.99
N PRO A 112 7.52 -5.70 2.66
CA PRO A 112 6.42 -6.25 1.90
C PRO A 112 6.50 -7.73 2.20
N TYR A 113 5.52 -8.24 2.95
CA TYR A 113 5.40 -9.67 3.19
C TYR A 113 5.43 -10.21 1.78
N ASP A 114 6.52 -10.89 1.41
CA ASP A 114 6.61 -11.55 0.12
C ASP A 114 5.33 -12.36 0.11
N SER A 115 4.36 -11.93 -0.70
CA SER A 115 3.06 -12.55 -0.74
C SER A 115 3.27 -13.79 -1.58
N GLN A 116 4.11 -14.68 -1.06
CA GLN A 116 4.18 -16.10 -1.23
C GLN A 116 2.86 -16.69 -0.73
N VAL A 117 1.74 -16.19 -1.28
CA VAL A 117 0.46 -16.89 -1.39
C VAL A 117 0.69 -18.29 -2.02
N TRP A 118 1.82 -18.45 -2.70
CA TRP A 118 2.34 -19.69 -3.26
C TRP A 118 3.21 -20.54 -2.32
N VAL A 119 3.41 -20.23 -1.04
CA VAL A 119 4.18 -21.11 -0.14
C VAL A 119 3.33 -22.11 0.61
N ASN A 120 2.00 -21.93 0.70
CA ASN A 120 1.15 -22.97 1.26
C ASN A 120 1.13 -24.19 0.31
N PRO A 121 1.75 -25.33 0.71
CA PRO A 121 1.81 -26.51 -0.16
C PRO A 121 0.40 -27.06 -0.40
N SER A 122 -0.53 -26.87 0.54
CA SER A 122 -1.93 -27.24 0.43
C SER A 122 -2.64 -26.54 -0.73
N THR A 123 -2.44 -25.23 -0.91
CA THR A 123 -3.05 -24.46 -2.02
C THR A 123 -2.53 -24.94 -3.37
N LYS A 124 -1.23 -25.25 -3.48
CA LYS A 124 -0.64 -25.83 -4.69
C LYS A 124 -1.24 -27.20 -5.03
N ILE A 125 -1.47 -28.04 -4.02
CA ILE A 125 -2.05 -29.37 -4.20
C ILE A 125 -3.50 -29.24 -4.68
N TRP A 126 -4.31 -28.40 -4.04
CA TRP A 126 -5.70 -28.18 -4.44
C TRP A 126 -5.83 -27.63 -5.87
N VAL A 127 -5.01 -26.64 -6.24
CA VAL A 127 -5.00 -26.09 -7.62
C VAL A 127 -4.62 -27.15 -8.66
N ARG A 128 -3.64 -28.00 -8.35
CA ARG A 128 -3.25 -29.10 -9.26
C ARG A 128 -4.34 -30.15 -9.39
N LEU A 129 -5.03 -30.45 -8.30
CA LEU A 129 -6.08 -31.46 -8.26
C LEU A 129 -7.35 -31.00 -8.98
N THR A 130 -7.73 -29.73 -8.84
CA THR A 130 -8.83 -29.14 -9.61
C THR A 130 -8.50 -29.08 -11.10
N LEU A 131 -7.28 -28.67 -11.46
CA LEU A 131 -6.85 -28.65 -12.86
C LEU A 131 -6.85 -30.05 -13.49
N ALA A 132 -6.36 -31.06 -12.78
CA ALA A 132 -6.37 -32.45 -13.24
C ALA A 132 -7.80 -32.97 -13.44
N SER A 133 -8.73 -32.65 -12.54
CA SER A 133 -10.15 -33.02 -12.65
C SER A 133 -10.80 -32.43 -13.90
N VAL A 134 -10.59 -31.13 -14.17
CA VAL A 134 -11.13 -30.46 -15.37
C VAL A 134 -10.59 -31.11 -16.65
N ILE A 135 -9.29 -31.43 -16.69
CA ILE A 135 -8.68 -32.10 -17.84
C ILE A 135 -9.31 -33.48 -18.07
N LEU A 136 -9.44 -34.30 -17.02
CA LEU A 136 -10.03 -35.63 -17.12
C LEU A 136 -11.50 -35.57 -17.57
N LEU A 137 -12.29 -34.67 -17.00
CA LEU A 137 -13.69 -34.48 -17.41
C LEU A 137 -13.78 -34.04 -18.88
N SER A 138 -12.93 -33.10 -19.32
CA SER A 138 -12.91 -32.64 -20.71
C SER A 138 -12.52 -33.75 -21.68
N ALA A 139 -11.51 -34.58 -21.32
CA ALA A 139 -11.08 -35.71 -22.14
C ALA A 139 -12.16 -36.79 -22.24
N THR A 140 -12.83 -37.08 -21.11
CA THR A 140 -13.92 -38.07 -21.07
C THR A 140 -15.10 -37.62 -21.94
N TRP A 141 -15.44 -36.32 -21.89
CA TRP A 141 -16.50 -35.75 -22.69
C TRP A 141 -16.17 -35.77 -24.19
N LEU A 142 -14.94 -35.39 -24.57
CA LEU A 142 -14.47 -35.45 -25.95
C LEU A 142 -14.46 -36.88 -26.51
N LEU A 143 -14.04 -37.87 -25.71
CA LEU A 143 -14.07 -39.28 -26.11
C LEU A 143 -15.50 -39.79 -26.30
N SER A 144 -16.43 -39.42 -25.40
CA SER A 144 -17.84 -39.77 -25.53
C SER A 144 -18.47 -39.17 -26.78
N LEU A 145 -18.13 -37.92 -27.10
CA LEU A 145 -18.61 -37.24 -28.31
C LEU A 145 -18.04 -37.90 -29.57
N ALA A 146 -16.74 -38.22 -29.58
CA ALA A 146 -16.10 -38.91 -30.70
C ALA A 146 -16.70 -40.30 -30.95
N ALA A 147 -16.99 -41.07 -29.90
CA ALA A 147 -17.65 -42.37 -30.02
C ALA A 147 -19.05 -42.25 -30.62
N CYS A 148 -19.84 -41.27 -30.17
CA CYS A 148 -21.18 -41.02 -30.70
C CYS A 148 -21.16 -40.63 -32.19
N LEU A 149 -20.18 -39.84 -32.63
CA LEU A 149 -20.01 -39.48 -34.04
C LEU A 149 -19.56 -40.65 -34.93
N MET A 150 -18.90 -41.68 -34.37
CA MET A 150 -18.48 -42.86 -35.13
C MET A 150 -19.61 -43.91 -35.27
N GLU A 151 -20.62 -43.87 -34.40
CA GLU A 151 -21.77 -44.77 -34.44
C GLU A 151 -22.91 -44.26 -35.36
N THR A 152 -22.83 -43.00 -35.82
CA THR A 152 -23.74 -42.40 -36.83
C THR A 152 -23.19 -42.49 -38.24
#